data_AF-A0A7W4NSC1-F1
#
_entry.id   AF-A0A7W4NSC1-F1
#
_cell.length_a   1.000
_cell.length_b   1.000
_cell.length_c   1.000
_cell.angle_alpha   90.00
_cell.angle_beta   90.00
_cell.angle_gamma   90.00
#
_symmetry.space_group_name_H-M   'P 1'
#
loop_
_entity.id
_entity.type
_entity.pdbx_description
1 polymer ?
#
loop_
_entity_poly.entity_id
_entity_poly.type
_entity_poly.pdbx_seq_one_letter_code
_entity_poly.pdbx_strand_id
1 'polypeptide(L)' 'MRDLDSFLAEVRARKAQLGLIDTPERTEAMRNRGGRRTPEKRALLRRIDERARAAGLEPIRSYY' A
#
# COMPACT_ATOMS: atom_id res chain seq x y z
N MET A 1 4.45 24.45 17.33
CA MET A 1 4.12 23.01 17.28
C MET A 1 4.02 22.65 15.81
N ARG A 2 4.79 21.68 15.32
CA ARG A 2 4.69 21.24 13.92
C ARG A 2 3.42 20.39 13.80
N ASP A 3 2.56 20.71 12.84
CA ASP A 3 1.35 19.91 12.56
C ASP A 3 1.68 18.74 11.61
N LEU A 4 0.71 17.84 11.44
CA LEU A 4 0.88 16.66 10.61
C LEU A 4 1.16 17.03 9.15
N ASP A 5 0.49 18.04 8.63
CA ASP A 5 0.57 18.41 7.22
C ASP A 5 1.94 19.01 6.88
N SER A 6 2.46 19.90 7.72
CA SER A 6 3.81 20.47 7.58
C SER A 6 4.89 19.40 7.71
N PHE A 7 4.73 18.44 8.63
CA PHE A 7 5.63 17.29 8.74
C PHE A 7 5.61 16.42 7.47
N LEU A 8 4.44 16.11 6.93
CA LEU A 8 4.31 15.30 5.72
C LEU A 8 4.88 16.01 4.49
N ALA A 9 4.73 17.33 4.39
CA ALA A 9 5.33 18.13 3.33
C ALA A 9 6.87 18.08 3.38
N GLU A 10 7.48 18.23 4.55
CA GLU A 10 8.93 18.11 4.74
C GLU A 10 9.44 16.71 4.35
N VAL A 11 8.74 15.65 4.75
CA VAL A 11 9.10 14.27 4.40
C VAL A 11 9.08 14.06 2.89
N ARG A 12 8.05 14.57 2.19
CA ARG A 12 7.96 14.49 0.72
C ARG A 12 9.10 15.25 0.04
N ALA A 13 9.41 16.47 0.52
CA ALA A 13 10.51 17.27 -0.01
C ALA A 13 11.86 16.56 0.16
N ARG A 14 12.11 15.96 1.33
CA ARG A 14 13.34 15.20 1.60
C ARG A 14 13.43 13.92 0.76
N LYS A 15 12.33 13.19 0.58
CA LYS A 15 12.28 12.02 -0.31
C LYS A 15 12.66 12.40 -1.75
N ALA A 16 12.15 13.52 -2.26
CA ALA A 16 12.48 14.02 -3.59
C ALA A 16 13.98 14.37 -3.72
N GLN A 17 14.55 15.07 -2.74
CA GLN A 17 15.99 15.39 -2.71
C GLN A 17 16.88 14.14 -2.72
N LEU A 18 16.44 13.06 -2.05
CA LEU A 18 17.17 11.78 -1.99
C LEU A 18 16.94 10.89 -3.22
N GLY A 19 16.17 11.34 -4.22
CA GLY A 19 15.82 10.52 -5.38
C GLY A 19 14.90 9.33 -5.05
N LEU A 20 14.33 9.29 -3.85
CA LEU A 20 13.34 8.31 -3.39
C LEU A 20 11.95 8.69 -3.92
N ILE A 21 11.86 8.78 -5.25
CA ILE A 21 10.61 9.06 -5.93
C ILE A 21 9.78 7.78 -5.92
N ASP A 22 8.67 7.82 -5.18
CA ASP A 22 7.66 6.77 -5.15
C ASP A 22 6.91 6.76 -6.49
N THR A 23 7.53 6.17 -7.53
CA THR A 23 6.81 5.93 -8.79
C THR A 23 5.86 4.75 -8.62
N PRO A 24 4.77 4.68 -9.40
CA PRO A 24 3.88 3.52 -9.39
C PRO A 24 4.63 2.20 -9.62
N GLU A 25 5.61 2.19 -10.52
CA GLU A 25 6.41 1.02 -10.89
C GLU A 25 7.32 0.57 -9.74
N ARG A 26 8.00 1.52 -9.08
CA ARG A 26 8.86 1.24 -7.91
C ARG A 26 8.05 0.74 -6.74
N THR A 27 6.90 1.37 -6.49
CA THR A 27 5.96 0.94 -5.45
C THR A 27 5.49 -0.49 -5.73
N GLU A 28 5.20 -0.82 -6.99
CA GLU A 28 4.75 -2.15 -7.39
C GLU A 28 5.84 -3.22 -7.31
N ALA A 29 7.10 -2.85 -7.55
CA ALA A 29 8.25 -3.73 -7.36
C ALA A 29 8.51 -4.07 -5.88
N MET A 30 8.20 -3.15 -4.97
CA MET A 30 8.35 -3.36 -3.51
C MET A 30 7.20 -4.15 -2.87
N ARG A 31 6.07 -4.35 -3.57
CA ARG A 31 4.96 -5.12 -3.02
C ARG A 31 5.34 -6.59 -2.81
N ASN A 32 5.08 -7.10 -1.62
CA ASN A 32 5.20 -8.53 -1.35
C ASN A 32 4.21 -9.31 -2.23
N ARG A 33 4.76 -10.09 -3.16
CA ARG A 33 4.02 -10.93 -4.12
C ARG A 33 3.29 -12.11 -3.47
N GLY A 34 3.45 -12.33 -2.17
CA GLY A 34 2.65 -13.31 -1.45
C GLY A 34 2.90 -14.78 -1.83
N GLY A 35 3.95 -15.10 -2.60
CA GLY A 35 4.18 -16.45 -3.14
C GLY A 35 4.31 -17.56 -2.09
N ARG A 36 4.58 -17.22 -0.82
CA ARG A 36 4.63 -18.16 0.32
C ARG A 36 3.36 -18.16 1.17
N ARG A 37 2.27 -17.52 0.74
CA ARG A 37 1.01 -17.48 1.50
C ARG A 37 0.36 -18.85 1.53
N THR A 38 -0.05 -19.26 2.73
CA THR A 38 -0.85 -20.47 2.91
C THR A 38 -2.23 -20.30 2.28
N PRO A 39 -2.91 -21.39 1.87
CA PRO A 39 -4.26 -21.32 1.31
C PRO A 39 -5.26 -20.54 2.17
N GLU A 40 -5.18 -20.69 3.49
CA GLU A 40 -6.06 -20.03 4.46
C GLU A 40 -5.85 -18.51 4.43
N LYS A 41 -4.60 -18.06 4.34
CA LYS A 41 -4.31 -16.62 4.25
C LYS A 41 -4.87 -16.02 2.96
N ARG A 42 -4.81 -16.73 1.84
CA ARG A 42 -5.41 -16.25 0.57
C ARG A 42 -6.92 -16.17 0.67
N ALA A 43 -7.56 -17.19 1.25
CA ALA A 43 -9.00 -17.20 1.46
C ALA A 43 -9.45 -16.04 2.37
N LEU A 44 -8.71 -15.78 3.46
CA LEU A 44 -8.98 -14.64 4.33
C LEU A 44 -8.89 -13.30 3.58
N LEU A 45 -7.85 -13.11 2.76
CA LEU A 45 -7.68 -11.88 1.99
C LEU A 45 -8.78 -11.69 0.95
N ARG A 46 -9.21 -12.75 0.25
CA ARG A 46 -10.37 -12.69 -0.66
C ARG A 46 -11.64 -12.22 0.05
N ARG A 47 -11.93 -12.75 1.24
CA ARG A 47 -13.10 -12.33 2.05
C ARG A 47 -13.01 -10.87 2.49
N ILE A 48 -11.81 -10.38 2.80
CA ILE A 48 -11.60 -8.97 3.15
C ILE A 48 -11.93 -8.09 1.94
N ASP A 49 -11.48 -8.47 0.75
CA ASP A 49 -11.70 -7.69 -0.46
C ASP A 49 -13.16 -7.71 -0.91
N GLU A 50 -13.85 -8.84 -0.75
CA GLU A 50 -15.32 -8.94 -0.93
C GLU A 50 -16.06 -7.96 -0.02
N ARG A 51 -15.67 -7.87 1.26
CA ARG A 51 -16.27 -6.92 2.21
C ARG A 51 -15.98 -5.47 1.86
N ALA A 52 -14.77 -5.15 1.40
CA ALA A 52 -14.42 -3.80 0.97
C ALA A 52 -15.30 -3.37 -0.22
N ARG A 53 -15.44 -4.25 -1.23
CA ARG A 53 -16.34 -4.02 -2.37
C ARG A 53 -17.79 -3.83 -1.95
N ALA A 54 -18.28 -4.67 -1.03
CA ALA A 54 -19.64 -4.54 -0.50
C ALA A 54 -19.88 -3.21 0.23
N ALA A 55 -18.82 -2.61 0.79
CA ALA A 55 -18.85 -1.29 1.43
C ALA A 55 -18.59 -0.13 0.44
N GLY A 56 -18.45 -0.39 -0.86
CA GLY A 56 -18.11 0.63 -1.87
C GLY A 56 -16.68 1.16 -1.76
N LEU A 57 -15.81 0.45 -1.05
CA LEU A 57 -14.40 0.81 -0.89
C LEU A 57 -13.56 0.02 -1.88
N GLU A 58 -12.52 0.65 -2.43
CA GLU A 58 -11.60 -0.09 -3.27
C GLU A 58 -10.69 -1.01 -2.46
N PRO A 59 -10.63 -2.32 -2.77
CA PRO A 59 -9.75 -3.25 -2.09
C PRO A 59 -8.28 -2.88 -2.28
N ILE A 60 -7.50 -3.08 -1.23
CA ILE A 60 -6.06 -2.90 -1.32
C ILE A 60 -5.49 -4.00 -2.20
N ARG A 61 -4.86 -3.62 -3.32
CA ARG A 61 -4.21 -4.57 -4.24
C ARG A 61 -3.28 -5.52 -3.48
N SER A 62 -3.69 -6.77 -3.41
CA SER A 62 -3.00 -7.84 -2.70
C SER A 62 -2.71 -8.96 -3.69
N TYR A 63 -1.49 -9.48 -3.68
CA TYR A 63 -1.14 -10.67 -4.45
C TYR A 63 -1.63 -11.92 -3.71
N TYR A 64 -2.83 -12.40 -4.01
CA TYR A 64 -3.39 -13.59 -3.34
C TYR A 64 -2.47 -14.79 -3.45
#